data_AF-A0A2H0MVE4-F1
#
_entry.id   AF-A0A2H0MVE4-F1
#
_cell.length_a   1.000
_cell.length_b   1.000
_cell.length_c   1.000
_cell.angle_alpha   90.00
_cell.angle_beta   90.00
_cell.angle_gamma   90.00
#
_symmetry.space_group_name_H-M   'P 1'
#
loop_
_entity.id
_entity.type
_entity.pdbx_description
1 polymer ?
#
loop_
_entity_poly.entity_id
_entity_poly.type
_entity_poly.pdbx_seq_one_letter_code
_entity_poly.pdbx_strand_id
1 'polypeptide(L)'
;MQNFYVEYSFFIAAIVAIVLFRVVSHFCSPLIRQTTFIACNLYFLSQLSGANRLLPLTLIYALLILSAGYFINKNPSKVKKTIIFRCGLIFCLGLLLAFKYPSYTSLLFGNPQFWERLSAIEWIGLSYLSFRAIDFLLIQRSGRVENFNFISVFSYLTFFAPFISGPINRCLPFFKDFSGQPTALSFVRIRSNLLRISIGIIKILFLSKWAYANSIIAPEFQHIQPVSWWILTLSIYAYFFYIYLEFSGYCDVAIAISDFFNIKIPENFEYPMLAGNIQDFWNRWHITLSHWMRDHFFFPLLMYFVSRFKFLPKILLSCISIFSTFILIGAWHGDKLHWVLYGAYHGLGLSAYMLYNHALNNKAPVVRERLRDNSVYKTLCIFLTFNFVAWGLLLTLNFQDARRVLSPPPGQWSYHLKFGKEREEPYQSQGLVVKESSDSFTFEPKAKARGIAYFHLGGIHLDRLKKGEGWPMTIDGKYQAKLEGEILSVGEVKIQVLIYGKEGTLLKKKTMGYIRYYSLPMLFDFEGEPGAERFNILLSSPLSNGVIKWPQNFKLNGLQIKQIR
;
A
#
# COMPACT_ATOMS: atom_id res chain seq x y z
N MET A 1 11.92 0.00 -8.41
CA MET A 1 12.80 -0.54 -7.34
C MET A 1 13.45 -1.80 -7.87
N GLN A 2 14.77 -1.96 -7.74
CA GLN A 2 15.42 -3.25 -8.04
C GLN A 2 14.99 -4.20 -6.92
N ASN A 3 14.09 -5.12 -7.25
CA ASN A 3 13.46 -5.96 -6.26
C ASN A 3 14.40 -7.13 -5.94
N PHE A 4 14.92 -7.17 -4.71
CA PHE A 4 15.56 -8.39 -4.17
C PHE A 4 14.63 -9.59 -4.36
N TYR A 5 15.21 -10.73 -4.73
CA TYR A 5 14.51 -12.02 -4.93
C TYR A 5 13.62 -12.13 -6.16
N VAL A 6 13.67 -11.16 -7.06
CA VAL A 6 12.83 -11.14 -8.27
C VAL A 6 13.68 -11.21 -9.55
N GLU A 7 14.95 -10.81 -9.45
CA GLU A 7 15.89 -10.80 -10.57
C GLU A 7 16.79 -12.05 -10.57
N TYR A 8 17.05 -12.60 -11.77
CA TYR A 8 17.98 -13.74 -11.92
C TYR A 8 19.42 -13.40 -11.51
N SER A 9 19.84 -12.15 -11.77
CA SER A 9 21.15 -11.60 -11.37
C SER A 9 21.39 -11.79 -9.87
N PHE A 10 20.37 -11.52 -9.05
CA PHE A 10 20.42 -11.69 -7.60
C PHE A 10 20.68 -13.15 -7.21
N PHE A 11 19.95 -14.10 -7.79
CA PHE A 11 20.09 -15.51 -7.43
C PHE A 11 21.43 -16.09 -7.87
N ILE A 12 21.94 -15.69 -9.04
CA ILE A 12 23.28 -16.07 -9.50
C ILE A 12 24.33 -15.57 -8.50
N ALA A 13 24.26 -14.29 -8.12
CA ALA A 13 25.18 -13.72 -7.14
C ALA A 13 25.04 -14.39 -5.76
N ALA A 14 23.83 -14.73 -5.33
CA ALA A 14 23.57 -15.44 -4.08
C ALA A 14 24.20 -16.82 -4.07
N ILE A 15 24.10 -17.59 -5.16
CA ILE A 15 24.74 -18.90 -5.29
C ILE A 15 26.27 -18.76 -5.18
N VAL A 16 26.87 -17.82 -5.91
CA VAL A 16 28.32 -17.57 -5.84
C VAL A 16 28.75 -17.20 -4.42
N ALA A 17 28.02 -16.29 -3.76
CA ALA A 17 28.31 -15.86 -2.40
C ALA A 17 28.17 -17.00 -1.39
N ILE A 18 27.14 -17.85 -1.53
CA ILE A 18 26.92 -19.02 -0.66
C ILE A 18 28.06 -20.03 -0.83
N VAL A 19 28.43 -20.37 -2.07
CA VAL A 19 29.53 -21.31 -2.36
C VAL A 19 30.84 -20.76 -1.80
N LEU A 20 31.15 -19.49 -2.08
CA LEU A 20 32.34 -18.82 -1.57
C LEU A 20 32.38 -18.87 -0.03
N PHE A 21 31.31 -18.46 0.63
CA PHE A 21 31.23 -18.47 2.09
C PHE A 21 31.41 -19.88 2.66
N ARG A 22 30.85 -20.92 2.02
CA ARG A 22 30.93 -22.30 2.49
C ARG A 22 32.31 -22.91 2.28
N VAL A 23 32.96 -22.64 1.14
CA VAL A 23 34.35 -23.07 0.89
C VAL A 23 35.29 -22.40 1.89
N VAL A 24 35.21 -21.07 2.04
CA VAL A 24 36.02 -20.33 3.02
C VAL A 24 35.75 -20.82 4.45
N SER A 25 34.50 -21.08 4.80
CA SER A 25 34.14 -21.61 6.12
C SER A 25 34.75 -22.97 6.43
N HIS A 26 35.04 -23.77 5.40
CA HIS A 26 35.60 -25.12 5.56
C HIS A 26 37.13 -25.10 5.65
N PHE A 27 37.80 -24.26 4.83
CA PHE A 27 39.26 -24.29 4.69
C PHE A 27 39.99 -23.15 5.41
N CYS A 28 39.31 -22.07 5.80
CA CYS A 28 39.95 -20.87 6.31
C CYS A 28 39.64 -20.60 7.79
N SER A 29 40.42 -19.68 8.39
CA SER A 29 40.23 -19.27 9.78
C SER A 29 38.87 -18.57 9.99
N PRO A 30 38.35 -18.53 11.24
CA PRO A 30 37.12 -17.83 11.56
C PRO A 30 37.12 -16.35 11.15
N LEU A 31 38.27 -15.67 11.21
CA LEU A 31 38.38 -14.27 10.80
C LEU A 31 38.12 -14.10 9.30
N ILE A 32 38.75 -14.92 8.45
CA ILE A 32 38.56 -14.88 6.99
C ILE A 32 37.11 -15.20 6.64
N ARG A 33 36.51 -16.20 7.30
CA ARG A 33 35.07 -16.51 7.14
C ARG A 33 34.18 -15.30 7.42
N GLN A 34 34.43 -14.62 8.53
CA GLN A 34 33.61 -13.49 8.95
C GLN A 34 33.80 -12.27 8.04
N THR A 35 35.03 -12.01 7.57
CA THR A 35 35.29 -10.93 6.61
C THR A 35 34.68 -11.24 5.24
N THR A 36 34.72 -12.49 4.77
CA THR A 36 33.99 -12.93 3.58
C THR A 36 32.48 -12.69 3.71
N PHE A 37 31.88 -13.03 4.85
CA PHE A 37 30.47 -12.75 5.10
C PHE A 37 30.14 -11.26 5.02
N ILE A 38 30.98 -10.40 5.61
CA ILE A 38 30.82 -8.94 5.50
C ILE A 38 30.93 -8.49 4.04
N ALA A 39 31.91 -8.99 3.29
CA ALA A 39 32.08 -8.64 1.88
C ALA A 39 30.83 -9.02 1.07
N CYS A 40 30.25 -10.20 1.32
CA CYS A 40 28.96 -10.60 0.72
C CYS A 40 27.84 -9.63 1.11
N ASN A 41 27.69 -9.29 2.39
CA ASN A 41 26.67 -8.33 2.84
C ASN A 41 26.80 -6.99 2.12
N LEU A 42 28.01 -6.42 2.07
CA LEU A 42 28.25 -5.11 1.45
C LEU A 42 28.00 -5.15 -0.05
N TYR A 43 28.34 -6.25 -0.72
CA TYR A 43 28.01 -6.45 -2.14
C TYR A 43 26.49 -6.43 -2.35
N PHE A 44 25.72 -7.22 -1.61
CA PHE A 44 24.25 -7.21 -1.81
C PHE A 44 23.63 -5.87 -1.45
N LEU A 45 24.07 -5.24 -0.36
CA LEU A 45 23.60 -3.91 0.00
C LEU A 45 23.96 -2.85 -1.07
N SER A 46 25.08 -3.02 -1.78
CA SER A 46 25.45 -2.15 -2.89
C SER A 46 24.63 -2.40 -4.18
N GLN A 47 23.88 -3.50 -4.25
CA GLN A 47 22.93 -3.76 -5.34
C GLN A 47 21.52 -3.26 -5.04
N LEU A 48 21.25 -2.78 -3.81
CA LEU A 48 19.96 -2.13 -3.51
C LEU A 48 19.88 -0.81 -4.27
N SER A 49 18.82 -0.61 -5.06
CA SER A 49 18.62 0.60 -5.87
C SER A 49 18.81 1.86 -5.02
N GLY A 50 19.80 2.70 -5.38
CA GLY A 50 20.23 3.87 -4.59
C GLY A 50 21.57 3.71 -3.84
N ALA A 51 22.24 2.57 -4.01
CA ALA A 51 23.43 2.14 -3.29
C ALA A 51 24.59 3.15 -3.16
N ASN A 52 24.90 3.93 -4.20
CA ASN A 52 26.02 4.88 -4.13
C ASN A 52 25.80 5.99 -3.09
N ARG A 53 24.55 6.25 -2.69
CA ARG A 53 24.19 7.24 -1.66
C ARG A 53 23.77 6.59 -0.33
N LEU A 54 23.05 5.47 -0.39
CA LEU A 54 22.45 4.84 0.79
C LEU A 54 23.38 3.88 1.53
N LEU A 55 24.32 3.23 0.83
CA LEU A 55 25.27 2.34 1.48
C LEU A 55 26.15 3.12 2.47
N PRO A 56 26.78 4.26 2.11
CA PRO A 56 27.54 5.06 3.08
C PRO A 56 26.71 5.46 4.31
N LEU A 57 25.46 5.89 4.13
CA LEU A 57 24.57 6.24 5.24
C LEU A 57 24.26 5.04 6.15
N THR A 58 24.00 3.87 5.55
CA THR A 58 23.80 2.61 6.27
C THR A 58 25.03 2.19 7.06
N LEU A 59 26.22 2.36 6.48
CA LEU A 59 27.48 2.06 7.15
C LEU A 59 27.74 3.04 8.30
N ILE A 60 27.57 4.34 8.09
CA ILE A 60 27.70 5.36 9.13
C ILE A 60 26.71 5.07 10.27
N TYR A 61 25.45 4.79 9.94
CA TYR A 61 24.44 4.42 10.92
C TYR A 61 24.89 3.19 11.72
N ALA A 62 25.30 2.12 11.05
CA ALA A 62 25.77 0.91 11.72
C ALA A 62 26.97 1.19 12.64
N LEU A 63 27.95 1.98 12.19
CA LEU A 63 29.12 2.38 12.97
C LEU A 63 28.77 3.22 14.19
N LEU A 64 27.80 4.14 14.08
CA LEU A 64 27.32 4.94 15.22
C LEU A 64 26.64 4.05 16.27
N ILE A 65 25.81 3.10 15.85
CA ILE A 65 25.15 2.14 16.74
C ILE A 65 26.18 1.20 17.41
N LEU A 66 27.14 0.71 16.64
CA LEU A 66 28.29 -0.05 17.14
C LEU A 66 29.05 0.71 18.21
N SER A 67 29.39 1.97 17.94
CA SER A 67 30.13 2.84 18.85
C SER A 67 29.34 3.08 20.13
N ALA A 68 28.04 3.39 20.02
CA ALA A 68 27.17 3.55 21.18
C ALA A 68 27.13 2.25 22.03
N GLY A 69 26.97 1.09 21.39
CA GLY A 69 26.99 -0.20 22.09
C GLY A 69 28.32 -0.49 22.80
N TYR A 70 29.44 -0.22 22.15
CA TYR A 70 30.78 -0.35 22.72
C TYR A 70 30.94 0.53 23.97
N PHE A 71 30.57 1.81 23.88
CA PHE A 71 30.66 2.72 25.02
C PHE A 71 29.67 2.33 26.14
N ILE A 72 28.45 1.87 25.84
CA ILE A 72 27.53 1.35 26.88
C ILE A 72 28.16 0.17 27.62
N ASN A 73 28.83 -0.73 26.92
CA ASN A 73 29.45 -1.90 27.52
C ASN A 73 30.62 -1.51 28.44
N LYS A 74 31.59 -0.73 27.92
CA LYS A 74 32.86 -0.39 28.59
C LYS A 74 32.74 0.61 29.74
N ASN A 75 31.73 1.47 29.76
CA ASN A 75 31.63 2.52 30.78
C ASN A 75 31.22 1.94 32.16
N PRO A 76 32.02 2.01 33.24
CA PRO A 76 31.63 1.45 34.53
C PRO A 76 30.45 2.21 35.19
N SER A 77 30.27 3.49 34.88
CA SER A 77 29.21 4.33 35.44
C SER A 77 27.83 4.00 34.85
N LYS A 78 26.90 3.54 35.71
CA LYS A 78 25.48 3.28 35.35
C LYS A 78 24.78 4.52 34.76
N VAL A 79 25.15 5.72 35.21
CA VAL A 79 24.59 6.98 34.70
C VAL A 79 25.04 7.21 33.25
N LYS A 80 26.36 7.14 32.99
CA LYS A 80 26.90 7.29 31.63
C LYS A 80 26.34 6.24 30.67
N LYS A 81 26.25 4.97 31.10
CA LYS A 81 25.59 3.90 30.30
C LYS A 81 24.16 4.28 29.90
N THR A 82 23.39 4.84 30.84
CA THR A 82 21.99 5.23 30.60
C THR A 82 21.89 6.41 29.64
N ILE A 83 22.77 7.41 29.77
CA ILE A 83 22.81 8.56 28.87
C ILE A 83 23.14 8.10 27.45
N ILE A 84 24.21 7.34 27.26
CA ILE A 84 24.62 6.84 25.92
C ILE A 84 23.52 5.99 25.29
N PHE A 85 22.90 5.09 26.07
CA PHE A 85 21.76 4.30 25.62
C PHE A 85 20.58 5.17 25.16
N ARG A 86 20.20 6.18 25.95
CA ARG A 86 19.11 7.10 25.61
C ARG A 86 19.44 7.91 24.37
N CYS A 87 20.67 8.43 24.24
CA CYS A 87 21.11 9.14 23.05
C CYS A 87 21.07 8.24 21.80
N GLY A 88 21.53 6.99 21.90
CA GLY A 88 21.45 6.02 20.81
C GLY A 88 20.00 5.69 20.41
N LEU A 89 19.12 5.50 21.39
CA LEU A 89 17.70 5.26 21.15
C LEU A 89 17.02 6.47 20.49
N ILE A 90 17.28 7.68 20.99
CA ILE A 90 16.78 8.94 20.42
C ILE A 90 17.31 9.11 19.00
N PHE A 91 18.58 8.77 18.74
CA PHE A 91 19.15 8.82 17.40
C PHE A 91 18.43 7.84 16.45
N CYS A 92 18.23 6.57 16.84
CA CYS A 92 17.50 5.60 16.01
C CYS A 92 16.08 6.08 15.68
N LEU A 93 15.32 6.46 16.72
CA LEU A 93 13.93 6.86 16.57
C LEU A 93 13.81 8.21 15.86
N GLY A 94 14.66 9.17 16.19
CA GLY A 94 14.69 10.50 15.59
C GLY A 94 15.00 10.43 14.09
N LEU A 95 15.94 9.59 13.68
CA LEU A 95 16.25 9.38 12.27
C LEU A 95 15.08 8.71 11.54
N LEU A 96 14.48 7.68 12.14
CA LEU A 96 13.30 7.02 11.58
C LEU A 96 12.13 8.01 11.42
N LEU A 97 11.87 8.85 12.43
CA LEU A 97 10.83 9.87 12.39
C LEU A 97 11.14 10.94 11.34
N ALA A 98 12.39 11.39 11.22
CA ALA A 98 12.80 12.39 10.24
C ALA A 98 12.53 11.95 8.79
N PHE A 99 12.88 10.70 8.47
CA PHE A 99 12.64 10.14 7.13
C PHE A 99 11.17 9.79 6.89
N LYS A 100 10.44 9.35 7.93
CA LYS A 100 9.04 8.91 7.80
C LYS A 100 8.03 10.06 7.85
N TYR A 101 8.35 11.14 8.55
CA TYR A 101 7.45 12.25 8.84
C TYR A 101 8.10 13.61 8.49
N PRO A 102 8.44 13.87 7.22
CA PRO A 102 9.12 15.10 6.81
C PRO A 102 8.37 16.37 7.18
N SER A 103 7.04 16.39 6.99
CA SER A 103 6.21 17.55 7.31
C SER A 103 6.24 17.90 8.80
N TYR A 104 6.18 16.90 9.68
CA TYR A 104 6.26 17.13 11.13
C TYR A 104 7.68 17.53 11.57
N THR A 105 8.69 16.95 10.94
CA THR A 105 10.10 17.29 11.22
C THR A 105 10.40 18.73 10.79
N SER A 106 9.87 19.16 9.64
CA SER A 106 9.98 20.55 9.20
C SER A 106 9.27 21.55 10.12
N LEU A 107 8.19 21.13 10.78
CA LEU A 107 7.50 21.98 11.76
C LEU A 107 8.34 22.17 13.02
N LEU A 108 9.07 21.14 13.45
CA LEU A 108 9.89 21.18 14.66
C LEU A 108 11.24 21.88 14.46
N PHE A 109 11.86 21.71 13.29
CA PHE A 109 13.25 22.14 13.03
C PHE A 109 13.39 23.19 11.92
N GLY A 110 12.29 23.62 11.28
CA GLY A 110 12.29 24.55 10.16
C GLY A 110 12.80 23.93 8.84
N ASN A 111 12.90 24.74 7.79
CA ASN A 111 13.39 24.38 6.45
C ASN A 111 12.65 23.20 5.76
N PRO A 112 11.38 23.38 5.34
CA PRO A 112 10.58 22.33 4.68
C PRO A 112 11.27 21.70 3.46
N GLN A 113 11.94 22.51 2.64
CA GLN A 113 12.61 22.04 1.43
C GLN A 113 13.73 21.04 1.73
N PHE A 114 14.48 21.23 2.82
CA PHE A 114 15.51 20.29 3.24
C PHE A 114 14.90 18.93 3.63
N TRP A 115 13.85 18.94 4.46
CA TRP A 115 13.22 17.70 4.94
C TRP A 115 12.47 16.96 3.85
N GLU A 116 11.83 17.67 2.91
CA GLU A 116 11.24 17.06 1.73
C GLU A 116 12.30 16.37 0.87
N ARG A 117 13.42 17.05 0.58
CA ARG A 117 14.55 16.45 -0.15
C ARG A 117 15.16 15.26 0.58
N LEU A 118 15.27 15.33 1.91
CA LEU A 118 15.78 14.23 2.72
C LEU A 118 14.83 13.03 2.69
N SER A 119 13.52 13.25 2.80
CA SER A 119 12.53 12.17 2.72
C SER A 119 12.40 11.55 1.33
N ALA A 120 12.70 12.32 0.27
CA ALA A 120 12.79 11.79 -1.09
C ALA A 120 13.96 10.80 -1.27
N ILE A 121 14.92 10.78 -0.35
CA ILE A 121 15.92 9.72 -0.27
C ILE A 121 15.24 8.52 0.39
N GLU A 122 14.64 7.66 -0.42
CA GLU A 122 14.02 6.41 0.05
C GLU A 122 15.08 5.50 0.68
N TRP A 123 15.32 5.62 1.99
CA TRP A 123 16.25 4.76 2.72
C TRP A 123 15.63 3.39 2.96
N ILE A 124 15.66 2.56 1.93
CA ILE A 124 15.15 1.19 1.94
C ILE A 124 15.78 0.43 3.10
N GLY A 125 14.94 -0.25 3.90
CA GLY A 125 15.38 -1.05 5.05
C GLY A 125 15.61 -0.28 6.35
N LEU A 126 15.58 1.07 6.37
CA LEU A 126 15.83 1.85 7.59
C LEU A 126 14.91 1.46 8.76
N SER A 127 13.64 1.15 8.48
CA SER A 127 12.67 0.70 9.50
C SER A 127 13.11 -0.60 10.17
N TYR A 128 13.48 -1.61 9.37
CA TYR A 128 13.92 -2.90 9.88
C TYR A 128 15.30 -2.79 10.56
N LEU A 129 16.20 -1.99 9.99
CA LEU A 129 17.49 -1.68 10.59
C LEU A 129 17.35 -1.01 11.97
N SER A 130 16.37 -0.12 12.13
CA SER A 130 16.08 0.53 13.41
C SER A 130 15.65 -0.47 14.48
N PHE A 131 14.82 -1.46 14.15
CA PHE A 131 14.46 -2.53 15.09
C PHE A 131 15.68 -3.33 15.55
N ARG A 132 16.61 -3.62 14.64
CA ARG A 132 17.84 -4.37 14.94
C ARG A 132 18.79 -3.56 15.80
N ALA A 133 18.96 -2.27 15.49
CA ALA A 133 19.79 -1.35 16.25
C ALA A 133 19.27 -1.17 17.68
N ILE A 134 17.96 -0.96 17.85
CA ILE A 134 17.34 -0.82 19.17
C ILE A 134 17.48 -2.14 19.96
N ASP A 135 17.25 -3.29 19.34
CA ASP A 135 17.45 -4.60 19.98
C ASP A 135 18.88 -4.76 20.52
N PHE A 136 19.88 -4.41 19.71
CA PHE A 136 21.28 -4.43 20.11
C PHE A 136 21.56 -3.48 21.29
N LEU A 137 21.10 -2.23 21.22
CA LEU A 137 21.32 -1.25 22.29
C LEU A 137 20.66 -1.68 23.62
N LEU A 138 19.47 -2.30 23.56
CA LEU A 138 18.79 -2.85 24.73
C LEU A 138 19.57 -3.99 25.37
N ILE A 139 20.11 -4.90 24.55
CA ILE A 139 20.96 -5.99 25.05
C ILE A 139 22.23 -5.44 25.70
N GLN A 140 22.89 -4.45 25.09
CA GLN A 140 24.06 -3.79 25.70
C GLN A 140 23.72 -3.13 27.03
N ARG A 141 22.59 -2.44 27.09
CA ARG A 141 22.15 -1.76 28.32
C ARG A 141 21.83 -2.74 29.45
N SER A 142 21.33 -3.92 29.11
CA SER A 142 20.97 -4.97 30.06
C SER A 142 22.18 -5.67 30.68
N GLY A 143 23.36 -5.57 30.06
CA GLY A 143 24.57 -6.27 30.52
C GLY A 143 24.52 -7.79 30.35
N ARG A 144 23.51 -8.33 29.64
CA ARG A 144 23.33 -9.79 29.42
C ARG A 144 24.45 -10.45 28.64
N VAL A 145 25.29 -9.67 27.97
CA VAL A 145 26.46 -10.16 27.23
C VAL A 145 27.59 -9.16 27.42
N GLU A 146 28.73 -9.67 27.90
CA GLU A 146 29.86 -8.85 28.32
C GLU A 146 30.82 -8.53 27.18
N ASN A 147 30.98 -9.42 26.20
CA ASN A 147 31.96 -9.26 25.12
C ASN A 147 31.32 -9.49 23.75
N PHE A 148 31.25 -8.43 22.94
CA PHE A 148 30.86 -8.52 21.54
C PHE A 148 32.03 -8.15 20.64
N ASN A 149 32.21 -8.93 19.57
CA ASN A 149 33.14 -8.61 18.51
C ASN A 149 32.49 -7.58 17.55
N PHE A 150 33.24 -6.54 17.20
CA PHE A 150 32.88 -5.54 16.18
C PHE A 150 32.34 -6.21 14.91
N ILE A 151 33.04 -7.23 14.42
CA ILE A 151 32.71 -7.95 13.20
C ILE A 151 31.32 -8.60 13.29
N SER A 152 30.98 -9.20 14.44
CA SER A 152 29.67 -9.84 14.64
C SER A 152 28.53 -8.85 14.65
N VAL A 153 28.70 -7.71 15.33
CA VAL A 153 27.67 -6.68 15.42
C VAL A 153 27.50 -5.95 14.08
N PHE A 154 28.60 -5.66 13.38
CA PHE A 154 28.53 -5.08 12.03
C PHE A 154 27.85 -6.05 11.06
N SER A 155 28.21 -7.33 11.10
CA SER A 155 27.57 -8.39 10.30
C SER A 155 26.09 -8.54 10.62
N TYR A 156 25.70 -8.39 11.89
CA TYR A 156 24.30 -8.32 12.29
C TYR A 156 23.65 -7.12 11.61
N LEU A 157 24.03 -5.89 11.90
CA LEU A 157 23.35 -4.69 11.37
C LEU A 157 23.28 -4.66 9.83
N THR A 158 24.30 -5.17 9.14
CA THR A 158 24.40 -5.16 7.66
C THR A 158 23.91 -6.43 6.98
N PHE A 159 23.35 -7.41 7.72
CA PHE A 159 22.95 -8.67 7.10
C PHE A 159 21.89 -8.45 6.02
N PHE A 160 22.22 -8.76 4.76
CA PHE A 160 21.44 -8.35 3.59
C PHE A 160 20.13 -9.13 3.42
N ALA A 161 20.11 -10.42 3.80
CA ALA A 161 19.01 -11.32 3.45
C ALA A 161 17.66 -10.84 4.02
N PRO A 162 17.55 -10.46 5.32
CA PRO A 162 16.31 -9.89 5.85
C PRO A 162 16.24 -8.34 5.78
N PHE A 163 17.13 -7.67 5.05
CA PHE A 163 17.39 -6.24 5.24
C PHE A 163 16.22 -5.30 4.86
N ILE A 164 15.57 -5.54 3.71
CA ILE A 164 14.50 -4.67 3.22
C ILE A 164 13.24 -4.85 4.08
N SER A 165 12.80 -6.09 4.18
CA SER A 165 11.52 -6.47 4.78
C SER A 165 11.52 -7.93 5.24
N GLY A 166 12.66 -8.47 5.66
CA GLY A 166 12.68 -9.86 6.16
C GLY A 166 12.19 -9.97 7.59
N PRO A 167 12.16 -11.19 8.15
CA PRO A 167 11.83 -11.37 9.55
C PRO A 167 12.80 -10.58 10.44
N ILE A 168 12.27 -9.82 11.40
CA ILE A 168 13.05 -8.98 12.31
C ILE A 168 13.87 -9.89 13.22
N ASN A 169 15.15 -10.07 12.89
CA ASN A 169 16.03 -10.95 13.63
C ASN A 169 16.48 -10.31 14.95
N ARG A 170 16.72 -11.15 15.97
CA ARG A 170 17.23 -10.73 17.28
C ARG A 170 18.74 -10.88 17.31
N CYS A 171 19.43 -10.02 18.05
CA CYS A 171 20.89 -10.00 18.02
C CYS A 171 21.51 -11.24 18.68
N LEU A 172 20.98 -11.73 19.81
CA LEU A 172 21.55 -12.88 20.53
C LEU A 172 21.57 -14.19 19.72
N PRO A 173 20.45 -14.65 19.11
CA PRO A 173 20.48 -15.84 18.26
C PRO A 173 21.42 -15.68 17.06
N PHE A 174 21.42 -14.49 16.44
CA PHE A 174 22.31 -14.21 15.31
C PHE A 174 23.79 -14.36 15.70
N PHE A 175 24.20 -13.81 16.84
CA PHE A 175 25.60 -13.92 17.27
C PHE A 175 26.00 -15.35 17.60
N LYS A 176 25.10 -16.13 18.20
CA LYS A 176 25.32 -17.56 18.46
C LYS A 176 25.58 -18.31 17.15
N ASP A 177 24.75 -18.09 16.14
CA ASP A 177 24.86 -18.75 14.84
C ASP A 177 26.09 -18.30 14.04
N PHE A 178 26.42 -17.00 14.10
CA PHE A 178 27.53 -16.40 13.35
C PHE A 178 28.91 -16.75 13.93
N SER A 179 29.02 -16.80 15.26
CA SER A 179 30.25 -17.16 15.95
C SER A 179 30.52 -18.67 15.90
N GLY A 180 29.46 -19.50 15.91
CA GLY A 180 29.55 -20.95 15.83
C GLY A 180 30.23 -21.46 14.57
N GLN A 181 30.65 -22.73 14.59
CA GLN A 181 31.10 -23.42 13.40
C GLN A 181 29.92 -23.68 12.46
N PRO A 182 30.04 -23.42 11.15
CA PRO A 182 28.99 -23.71 10.21
C PRO A 182 28.64 -25.18 10.20
N THR A 183 27.36 -25.47 10.44
CA THR A 183 26.85 -26.84 10.33
C THR A 183 26.92 -27.29 8.87
N ALA A 184 27.27 -28.56 8.64
CA ALA A 184 27.37 -29.13 7.31
C ALA A 184 26.05 -28.97 6.53
N LEU A 185 26.16 -28.73 5.22
CA LEU A 185 25.01 -28.71 4.32
C LEU A 185 24.69 -30.14 3.88
N SER A 186 23.86 -30.83 4.66
CA SER A 186 23.33 -32.13 4.23
C SER A 186 22.43 -31.97 3.01
N PHE A 187 22.29 -33.04 2.21
CA PHE A 187 21.36 -33.05 1.07
C PHE A 187 19.94 -32.65 1.48
N VAL A 188 19.47 -33.13 2.64
CA VAL A 188 18.14 -32.77 3.19
C VAL A 188 18.02 -31.28 3.42
N ARG A 189 19.05 -30.64 4.00
CA ARG A 189 19.05 -29.20 4.28
C ARG A 189 19.07 -28.37 2.98
N ILE A 190 19.92 -28.75 2.02
CA ILE A 190 19.97 -28.11 0.71
C ILE A 190 18.62 -28.22 0.02
N ARG A 191 18.05 -29.43 -0.06
CA ARG A 191 16.73 -29.67 -0.67
C ARG A 191 15.64 -28.85 -0.01
N SER A 192 15.62 -28.80 1.33
CA SER A 192 14.62 -28.03 2.08
C SER A 192 14.71 -26.53 1.76
N ASN A 193 15.92 -25.97 1.73
CA ASN A 193 16.11 -24.55 1.43
C ASN A 193 15.77 -24.23 -0.03
N LEU A 194 16.18 -25.07 -0.99
CA LEU A 194 15.84 -24.88 -2.40
C LEU A 194 14.32 -24.94 -2.62
N LEU A 195 13.64 -25.93 -2.03
CA LEU A 195 12.18 -26.02 -2.10
C LEU A 195 11.51 -24.78 -1.53
N ARG A 196 12.02 -24.29 -0.39
CA ARG A 196 11.50 -23.07 0.24
C ARG A 196 11.72 -21.82 -0.63
N ILE A 197 12.89 -21.67 -1.25
CA ILE A 197 13.15 -20.60 -2.22
C ILE A 197 12.17 -20.71 -3.39
N SER A 198 11.98 -21.91 -3.96
CA SER A 198 11.04 -22.12 -5.07
C SER A 198 9.61 -21.73 -4.69
N ILE A 199 9.13 -22.15 -3.51
CA ILE A 199 7.81 -21.75 -2.99
C ILE A 199 7.72 -20.23 -2.83
N GLY A 200 8.75 -19.60 -2.25
CA GLY A 200 8.80 -18.15 -2.06
C GLY A 200 8.75 -17.39 -3.39
N ILE A 201 9.51 -17.83 -4.39
CA ILE A 201 9.51 -17.25 -5.74
C ILE A 201 8.14 -17.41 -6.40
N ILE A 202 7.52 -18.59 -6.32
CA ILE A 202 6.16 -18.81 -6.88
C ILE A 202 5.14 -17.88 -6.20
N LYS A 203 5.23 -17.70 -4.89
CA LYS A 203 4.38 -16.76 -4.16
C LYS A 203 4.56 -15.32 -4.65
N ILE A 204 5.81 -14.87 -4.83
CA ILE A 204 6.13 -13.47 -5.20
C ILE A 204 5.86 -13.17 -6.68
N LEU A 205 6.26 -14.06 -7.59
CA LEU A 205 6.23 -13.81 -9.03
C LEU A 205 4.89 -14.14 -9.66
N PHE A 206 4.16 -15.11 -9.09
CA PHE A 206 2.94 -15.63 -9.69
C PHE A 206 1.71 -15.36 -8.83
N LEU A 207 1.65 -15.96 -7.63
CA LEU A 207 0.40 -15.94 -6.84
C LEU A 207 0.06 -14.54 -6.33
N SER A 208 1.05 -13.77 -5.86
CA SER A 208 0.81 -12.40 -5.41
C SER A 208 0.39 -11.52 -6.59
N LYS A 209 1.03 -11.65 -7.77
CA LYS A 209 0.69 -10.84 -8.95
C LYS A 209 -0.69 -11.17 -9.49
N TRP A 210 -1.10 -12.44 -9.45
CA TRP A 210 -2.47 -12.85 -9.71
C TRP A 210 -3.47 -12.22 -8.73
N ALA A 211 -3.20 -12.30 -7.42
CA ALA A 211 -4.06 -11.72 -6.39
C ALA A 211 -4.16 -10.19 -6.51
N TYR A 212 -3.03 -9.53 -6.80
CA TYR A 212 -2.95 -8.09 -7.06
C TYR A 212 -3.81 -7.67 -8.25
N ALA A 213 -3.68 -8.37 -9.38
CA ALA A 213 -4.44 -8.06 -10.59
C ALA A 213 -5.97 -8.22 -10.43
N ASN A 214 -6.40 -9.00 -9.43
CA ASN A 214 -7.81 -9.20 -9.10
C ASN A 214 -8.31 -8.34 -7.93
N SER A 215 -7.47 -7.43 -7.40
CA SER A 215 -7.83 -6.53 -6.32
C SER A 215 -8.02 -5.11 -6.83
N ILE A 216 -9.25 -4.60 -6.84
CA ILE A 216 -9.51 -3.19 -7.20
C ILE A 216 -9.07 -2.20 -6.10
N ILE A 217 -8.72 -2.70 -4.91
CA ILE A 217 -8.34 -1.86 -3.75
C ILE A 217 -6.83 -1.77 -3.56
N ALA A 218 -6.02 -2.32 -4.48
CA ALA A 218 -4.58 -2.15 -4.38
C ALA A 218 -4.24 -0.63 -4.46
N PRO A 219 -3.31 -0.11 -3.63
CA PRO A 219 -3.06 1.32 -3.46
C PRO A 219 -2.78 2.11 -4.74
N GLU A 220 -2.29 1.43 -5.77
CA GLU A 220 -1.94 1.98 -7.07
C GLU A 220 -3.16 2.20 -7.98
N PHE A 221 -4.32 1.60 -7.66
CA PHE A 221 -5.58 1.82 -8.37
C PHE A 221 -6.25 3.11 -7.88
N GLN A 222 -5.65 4.25 -8.22
CA GLN A 222 -6.29 5.55 -8.09
C GLN A 222 -7.51 5.59 -9.06
N HIS A 223 -8.61 6.23 -8.63
CA HIS A 223 -9.88 6.36 -9.38
C HIS A 223 -10.86 5.16 -9.32
N ILE A 224 -10.96 4.50 -8.17
CA ILE A 224 -11.95 3.43 -7.97
C ILE A 224 -13.37 3.98 -8.17
N GLN A 225 -14.08 3.43 -9.15
CA GLN A 225 -15.51 3.64 -9.31
C GLN A 225 -16.25 2.89 -8.21
N PRO A 226 -17.39 3.38 -7.74
CA PRO A 226 -18.25 2.62 -6.84
C PRO A 226 -18.56 1.22 -7.36
N VAL A 227 -18.42 0.20 -6.51
CA VAL A 227 -18.67 -1.21 -6.85
C VAL A 227 -19.74 -1.81 -5.94
N SER A 228 -20.31 -2.95 -6.36
CA SER A 228 -21.20 -3.70 -5.48
C SER A 228 -20.44 -4.27 -4.27
N TRP A 229 -21.16 -4.50 -3.17
CA TRP A 229 -20.60 -5.06 -1.93
C TRP A 229 -19.89 -6.41 -2.14
N TRP A 230 -20.40 -7.25 -3.04
CA TRP A 230 -19.77 -8.53 -3.37
C TRP A 230 -18.42 -8.35 -4.06
N ILE A 231 -18.34 -7.48 -5.08
CA ILE A 231 -17.09 -7.19 -5.79
C ILE A 231 -16.07 -6.56 -4.84
N LEU A 232 -16.52 -5.66 -3.96
CA LEU A 232 -15.67 -5.08 -2.92
C LEU A 232 -15.10 -6.17 -2.00
N THR A 233 -15.94 -7.08 -1.52
CA THR A 233 -15.51 -8.18 -0.62
C THR A 233 -14.47 -9.06 -1.28
N LEU A 234 -14.70 -9.49 -2.53
CA LEU A 234 -13.74 -10.28 -3.28
C LEU A 234 -12.42 -9.54 -3.50
N SER A 235 -12.49 -8.23 -3.76
CA SER A 235 -11.30 -7.40 -3.94
C SER A 235 -10.51 -7.26 -2.64
N ILE A 236 -11.18 -7.11 -1.50
CA ILE A 236 -10.54 -7.11 -0.18
C ILE A 236 -9.83 -8.44 0.08
N TYR A 237 -10.46 -9.56 -0.24
CA TYR A 237 -9.83 -10.87 -0.10
C TYR A 237 -8.63 -11.02 -1.03
N ALA A 238 -8.75 -10.61 -2.29
CA ALA A 238 -7.65 -10.60 -3.25
C ALA A 238 -6.47 -9.75 -2.75
N TYR A 239 -6.74 -8.58 -2.17
CA TYR A 239 -5.71 -7.75 -1.56
C TYR A 239 -5.06 -8.40 -0.34
N PHE A 240 -5.86 -9.05 0.51
CA PHE A 240 -5.34 -9.75 1.68
C PHE A 240 -4.40 -10.89 1.26
N PHE A 241 -4.78 -11.68 0.24
CA PHE A 241 -3.92 -12.69 -0.35
C PHE A 241 -2.68 -12.08 -0.98
N TYR A 242 -2.79 -10.96 -1.70
CA TYR A 242 -1.64 -10.27 -2.29
C TYR A 242 -0.58 -9.92 -1.24
N ILE A 243 -0.96 -9.18 -0.19
CA ILE A 243 -0.03 -8.77 0.87
C ILE A 243 0.57 -10.00 1.54
N TYR A 244 -0.26 -11.01 1.84
CA TYR A 244 0.21 -12.25 2.46
C TYR A 244 1.24 -12.97 1.59
N LEU A 245 0.93 -13.19 0.31
CA LEU A 245 1.75 -13.99 -0.61
C LEU A 245 3.05 -13.28 -0.95
N GLU A 246 3.01 -11.98 -1.21
CA GLU A 246 4.22 -11.22 -1.51
C GLU A 246 5.15 -11.18 -0.29
N PHE A 247 4.60 -10.88 0.88
CA PHE A 247 5.41 -10.74 2.09
C PHE A 247 5.90 -12.08 2.64
N SER A 248 5.04 -13.11 2.68
CA SER A 248 5.45 -14.45 3.11
C SER A 248 6.43 -15.09 2.14
N GLY A 249 6.25 -14.86 0.83
CA GLY A 249 7.20 -15.32 -0.18
C GLY A 249 8.58 -14.66 -0.04
N TYR A 250 8.63 -13.34 0.23
CA TYR A 250 9.89 -12.66 0.56
C TYR A 250 10.57 -13.28 1.79
N CYS A 251 9.79 -13.53 2.86
CA CYS A 251 10.32 -14.14 4.07
C CYS A 251 10.85 -15.56 3.81
N ASP A 252 10.18 -16.36 2.98
CA ASP A 252 10.62 -17.71 2.64
C ASP A 252 11.98 -17.72 1.96
N VAL A 253 12.19 -16.84 0.98
CA VAL A 253 13.48 -16.70 0.29
C VAL A 253 14.55 -16.19 1.27
N ALA A 254 14.24 -15.18 2.07
CA ALA A 254 15.18 -14.62 3.04
C ALA A 254 15.62 -15.65 4.10
N ILE A 255 14.69 -16.46 4.63
CA ILE A 255 14.99 -17.49 5.62
C ILE A 255 15.87 -18.60 5.02
N ALA A 256 15.54 -19.08 3.82
CA ALA A 256 16.31 -20.13 3.16
C ALA A 256 17.73 -19.68 2.78
N ILE A 257 17.89 -18.48 2.24
CA ILE A 257 19.21 -17.90 1.94
C ILE A 257 20.02 -17.73 3.23
N SER A 258 19.39 -17.26 4.31
CA SER A 258 20.08 -17.10 5.59
C SER A 258 20.58 -18.43 6.15
N ASP A 259 19.79 -19.50 6.02
CA ASP A 259 20.23 -20.83 6.45
C ASP A 259 21.42 -21.35 5.63
N PHE A 260 21.52 -21.02 4.33
CA PHE A 260 22.73 -21.28 3.55
C PHE A 260 23.97 -20.54 4.07
N PHE A 261 23.81 -19.40 4.73
CA PHE A 261 24.89 -18.72 5.47
C PHE A 261 25.05 -19.18 6.92
N ASN A 262 24.38 -20.26 7.33
CA ASN A 262 24.35 -20.77 8.70
C ASN A 262 23.69 -19.82 9.72
N ILE A 263 22.89 -18.86 9.26
CA ILE A 263 22.14 -17.94 10.13
C ILE A 263 20.68 -18.36 10.16
N LYS A 264 20.19 -18.79 11.32
CA LYS A 264 18.78 -19.17 11.46
C LYS A 264 17.94 -17.94 11.75
N ILE A 265 17.07 -17.60 10.81
CA ILE A 265 16.07 -16.55 10.98
C ILE A 265 14.74 -17.21 11.40
N PRO A 266 13.99 -16.61 12.36
CA PRO A 266 12.67 -17.13 12.75
C PRO A 266 11.62 -17.00 11.64
N GLU A 267 10.59 -17.84 11.73
CA GLU A 267 9.39 -17.72 10.90
C GLU A 267 8.68 -16.38 11.13
N ASN A 268 8.12 -15.84 10.05
CA ASN A 268 7.32 -14.61 10.10
C ASN A 268 5.82 -14.88 9.85
N PHE A 269 5.47 -16.04 9.31
CA PHE A 269 4.10 -16.41 9.01
C PHE A 269 3.83 -17.88 9.30
N GLU A 270 2.69 -18.19 9.92
CA GLU A 270 2.29 -19.56 10.25
C GLU A 270 0.78 -19.78 10.03
N TYR A 271 0.39 -19.94 8.77
CA TYR A 271 -1.01 -20.13 8.35
C TYR A 271 -2.00 -19.13 8.99
N PRO A 272 -1.75 -17.80 8.89
CA PRO A 272 -2.51 -16.80 9.64
C PRO A 272 -4.01 -16.76 9.33
N MET A 273 -4.40 -17.16 8.11
CA MET A 273 -5.80 -17.17 7.68
C MET A 273 -6.65 -18.25 8.37
N LEU A 274 -6.00 -19.23 9.03
CA LEU A 274 -6.66 -20.28 9.81
C LEU A 274 -6.77 -19.93 11.29
N ALA A 275 -6.43 -18.70 11.68
CA ALA A 275 -6.49 -18.27 13.06
C ALA A 275 -7.94 -18.25 13.58
N GLY A 276 -8.19 -18.89 14.72
CA GLY A 276 -9.53 -18.93 15.32
C GLY A 276 -9.91 -17.67 16.10
N ASN A 277 -8.98 -16.73 16.28
CA ASN A 277 -9.23 -15.46 16.95
C ASN A 277 -8.13 -14.46 16.62
N ILE A 278 -8.37 -13.18 16.91
CA ILE A 278 -7.44 -12.10 16.59
C ILE A 278 -6.09 -12.20 17.32
N GLN A 279 -6.03 -12.81 18.51
CA GLN A 279 -4.76 -13.03 19.22
C GLN A 279 -3.92 -14.11 18.51
N ASP A 280 -4.56 -15.22 18.14
CA ASP A 280 -3.94 -16.30 17.34
C ASP A 280 -3.48 -15.77 15.97
N PHE A 281 -4.25 -14.88 15.35
CA PHE A 281 -3.86 -14.24 14.09
C PHE A 281 -2.52 -13.50 14.22
N TRP A 282 -2.34 -12.64 15.23
CA TRP A 282 -1.09 -11.89 15.42
C TRP A 282 0.09 -12.75 15.92
N ASN A 283 -0.17 -13.96 16.42
CA ASN A 283 0.86 -14.97 16.67
C ASN A 283 1.26 -15.75 15.41
N ARG A 284 0.54 -15.57 14.30
CA ARG A 284 0.77 -16.24 13.02
C ARG A 284 1.07 -15.28 11.86
N TRP A 285 0.80 -13.99 12.03
CA TRP A 285 1.02 -12.93 11.05
C TRP A 285 2.13 -12.00 11.53
N HIS A 286 3.12 -11.76 10.66
CA HIS A 286 4.27 -10.91 10.94
C HIS A 286 4.87 -11.15 12.34
N ILE A 287 5.06 -12.44 12.68
CA ILE A 287 5.38 -12.95 14.01
C ILE A 287 6.56 -12.21 14.64
N THR A 288 7.58 -11.91 13.83
CA THR A 288 8.79 -11.24 14.34
C THR A 288 8.54 -9.80 14.77
N LEU A 289 7.65 -9.05 14.09
CA LEU A 289 7.21 -7.73 14.52
C LEU A 289 6.37 -7.81 15.78
N SER A 290 5.37 -8.71 15.80
CA SER A 290 4.51 -8.93 16.96
C SER A 290 5.33 -9.22 18.21
N HIS A 291 6.31 -10.13 18.11
CA HIS A 291 7.21 -10.45 19.22
C HIS A 291 8.15 -9.30 19.59
N TRP A 292 8.70 -8.58 18.61
CA TRP A 292 9.55 -7.42 18.90
C TRP A 292 8.78 -6.35 19.67
N MET A 293 7.57 -6.00 19.22
CA MET A 293 6.68 -5.03 19.87
C MET A 293 6.23 -5.51 21.24
N ARG A 294 5.92 -6.81 21.36
CA ARG A 294 5.55 -7.43 22.64
C ARG A 294 6.66 -7.25 23.68
N ASP A 295 7.87 -7.62 23.32
CA ASP A 295 9.00 -7.71 24.25
C ASP A 295 9.59 -6.33 24.58
N HIS A 296 9.63 -5.41 23.61
CA HIS A 296 10.32 -4.11 23.76
C HIS A 296 9.39 -2.92 24.00
N PHE A 297 8.09 -3.05 23.76
CA PHE A 297 7.13 -1.95 23.99
C PHE A 297 5.99 -2.37 24.93
N PHE A 298 5.21 -3.39 24.55
CA PHE A 298 4.02 -3.81 25.31
C PHE A 298 4.33 -4.19 26.76
N PHE A 299 5.26 -5.14 27.00
CA PHE A 299 5.57 -5.58 28.35
C PHE A 299 6.18 -4.46 29.21
N PRO A 300 7.19 -3.70 28.75
CA PRO A 300 7.69 -2.55 29.49
C PRO A 300 6.60 -1.53 29.84
N LEU A 301 5.71 -1.21 28.89
CA LEU A 301 4.61 -0.27 29.10
C LEU A 301 3.59 -0.80 30.14
N LEU A 302 3.23 -2.07 30.03
CA LEU A 302 2.33 -2.72 30.98
C LEU A 302 2.91 -2.71 32.39
N MET A 303 4.19 -3.06 32.56
CA MET A 303 4.87 -3.03 33.86
C MET A 303 4.91 -1.62 34.43
N TYR A 304 5.17 -0.61 33.59
CA TYR A 304 5.09 0.79 33.99
C TYR A 304 3.70 1.16 34.51
N PHE A 305 2.64 0.86 33.75
CA PHE A 305 1.27 1.16 34.17
C PHE A 305 0.84 0.41 35.43
N VAL A 306 1.17 -0.88 35.55
CA VAL A 306 0.86 -1.66 36.76
C VAL A 306 1.57 -1.09 37.99
N SER A 307 2.81 -0.61 37.84
CA SER A 307 3.55 0.00 38.96
C SER A 307 3.00 1.36 39.38
N ARG A 308 2.51 2.16 38.42
CA ARG A 308 2.09 3.56 38.63
C ARG A 308 0.60 3.73 38.95
N PHE A 309 -0.25 2.88 38.37
CA PHE A 309 -1.71 2.96 38.45
C PHE A 309 -2.30 1.74 39.16
N LYS A 310 -1.77 1.44 40.35
CA LYS A 310 -2.13 0.25 41.17
C LYS A 310 -3.62 0.15 41.52
N PHE A 311 -4.35 1.26 41.46
CA PHE A 311 -5.79 1.34 41.74
C PHE A 311 -6.68 0.87 40.57
N LEU A 312 -6.12 0.75 39.35
CA LEU A 312 -6.87 0.29 38.19
C LEU A 312 -6.80 -1.25 38.04
N PRO A 313 -7.85 -1.90 37.52
CA PRO A 313 -7.81 -3.33 37.25
C PRO A 313 -6.71 -3.71 36.24
N LYS A 314 -5.95 -4.78 36.53
CA LYS A 314 -4.85 -5.25 35.65
C LYS A 314 -5.31 -5.54 34.21
N ILE A 315 -6.54 -6.02 34.04
CA ILE A 315 -7.14 -6.29 32.72
C ILE A 315 -7.30 -5.00 31.91
N LEU A 316 -7.74 -3.90 32.55
CA LEU A 316 -7.88 -2.61 31.90
C LEU A 316 -6.51 -2.06 31.49
N LEU A 317 -5.51 -2.15 32.37
CA LEU A 317 -4.14 -1.75 32.05
C LEU A 317 -3.57 -2.56 30.87
N SER A 318 -3.88 -3.85 30.79
CA SER A 318 -3.49 -4.72 29.68
C SER A 318 -4.16 -4.28 28.37
N CYS A 319 -5.46 -3.92 28.38
CA CYS A 319 -6.16 -3.39 27.21
C CYS A 319 -5.52 -2.08 26.72
N ILE A 320 -5.23 -1.17 27.64
CA ILE A 320 -4.59 0.11 27.31
C ILE A 320 -3.21 -0.13 26.68
N SER A 321 -2.39 -1.01 27.27
CA SER A 321 -1.09 -1.36 26.70
C SER A 321 -1.18 -2.02 25.33
N ILE A 322 -2.16 -2.91 25.10
CA ILE A 322 -2.43 -3.51 23.78
C ILE A 322 -2.79 -2.42 22.77
N PHE A 323 -3.76 -1.57 23.13
CA PHE A 323 -4.24 -0.49 22.25
C PHE A 323 -3.11 0.49 21.89
N SER A 324 -2.30 0.92 22.87
CA SER A 324 -1.12 1.76 22.62
C SER A 324 -0.10 1.06 21.72
N THR A 325 0.13 -0.24 21.90
CA THR A 325 1.06 -1.02 21.07
C THR A 325 0.62 -1.05 19.62
N PHE A 326 -0.67 -1.29 19.36
CA PHE A 326 -1.20 -1.33 18.00
C PHE A 326 -1.31 0.05 17.34
N ILE A 327 -1.58 1.11 18.10
CA ILE A 327 -1.43 2.48 17.58
C ILE A 327 0.00 2.73 17.11
N LEU A 328 1.00 2.31 17.89
CA LEU A 328 2.41 2.45 17.50
C LEU A 328 2.74 1.61 16.26
N ILE A 329 2.20 0.39 16.13
CA ILE A 329 2.33 -0.43 14.91
C ILE A 329 1.69 0.30 13.70
N GLY A 330 0.50 0.86 13.88
CA GLY A 330 -0.17 1.65 12.84
C GLY A 330 0.67 2.86 12.40
N ALA A 331 1.14 3.67 13.35
CA ALA A 331 2.05 4.77 13.07
C ALA A 331 3.34 4.29 12.38
N TRP A 332 3.89 3.15 12.79
CA TRP A 332 5.05 2.56 12.13
C TRP A 332 4.79 2.14 10.67
N HIS A 333 3.55 1.83 10.28
CA HIS A 333 3.25 1.50 8.88
C HIS A 333 3.24 2.73 7.98
N GLY A 334 2.64 3.86 8.37
CA GLY A 334 2.60 5.04 7.51
C GLY A 334 2.36 6.37 8.22
N ASP A 335 2.50 7.45 7.47
CA ASP A 335 2.51 8.82 7.98
C ASP A 335 1.10 9.44 8.08
N LYS A 336 0.09 8.80 7.46
CA LYS A 336 -1.30 9.27 7.44
C LYS A 336 -2.15 8.65 8.56
N LEU A 337 -3.20 9.38 8.94
CA LEU A 337 -4.12 8.98 10.00
C LEU A 337 -4.78 7.61 9.79
N HIS A 338 -5.08 7.21 8.55
CA HIS A 338 -5.72 5.92 8.28
C HIS A 338 -4.88 4.72 8.78
N TRP A 339 -3.55 4.81 8.75
CA TRP A 339 -2.68 3.80 9.34
C TRP A 339 -2.79 3.70 10.86
N VAL A 340 -2.93 4.84 11.54
CA VAL A 340 -3.19 4.88 12.99
C VAL A 340 -4.56 4.29 13.30
N LEU A 341 -5.58 4.56 12.48
CA LEU A 341 -6.91 3.96 12.62
C LEU A 341 -6.89 2.45 12.37
N TYR A 342 -6.13 1.96 11.39
CA TYR A 342 -5.89 0.54 11.18
C TYR A 342 -5.25 -0.12 12.41
N GLY A 343 -4.25 0.54 13.01
CA GLY A 343 -3.68 0.12 14.30
C GLY A 343 -4.74 0.07 15.40
N ALA A 344 -5.48 1.16 15.59
CA ALA A 344 -6.54 1.25 16.60
C ALA A 344 -7.60 0.16 16.43
N TYR A 345 -8.00 -0.18 15.21
CA TYR A 345 -8.94 -1.25 14.88
C TYR A 345 -8.46 -2.61 15.42
N HIS A 346 -7.22 -2.99 15.13
CA HIS A 346 -6.64 -4.23 15.66
C HIS A 346 -6.43 -4.21 17.17
N GLY A 347 -6.02 -3.06 17.72
CA GLY A 347 -5.88 -2.87 19.16
C GLY A 347 -7.19 -3.04 19.92
N LEU A 348 -8.29 -2.50 19.39
CA LEU A 348 -9.63 -2.68 19.94
C LEU A 348 -10.09 -4.12 19.80
N GLY A 349 -9.90 -4.75 18.64
CA GLY A 349 -10.26 -6.15 18.41
C GLY A 349 -9.58 -7.09 19.41
N LEU A 350 -8.26 -6.91 19.61
CA LEU A 350 -7.50 -7.73 20.55
C LEU A 350 -7.88 -7.45 22.02
N SER A 351 -8.14 -6.19 22.37
CA SER A 351 -8.61 -5.81 23.70
C SER A 351 -10.00 -6.39 24.00
N ALA A 352 -10.92 -6.33 23.04
CA ALA A 352 -12.26 -6.91 23.15
C ALA A 352 -12.19 -8.43 23.30
N TYR A 353 -11.36 -9.11 22.50
CA TYR A 353 -11.13 -10.55 22.63
C TYR A 353 -10.53 -10.92 24.00
N MET A 354 -9.60 -10.12 24.53
CA MET A 354 -9.03 -10.35 25.85
C MET A 354 -10.08 -10.20 26.96
N LEU A 355 -10.96 -9.18 26.88
CA LEU A 355 -12.08 -9.01 27.81
C LEU A 355 -13.08 -10.16 27.72
N TYR A 356 -13.42 -10.59 26.50
CA TYR A 356 -14.27 -11.76 26.25
C TYR A 356 -13.70 -13.02 26.88
N ASN A 357 -12.41 -13.29 26.65
CA ASN A 357 -11.73 -14.43 27.25
C ASN A 357 -11.68 -14.36 28.78
N HIS A 358 -11.41 -13.17 29.33
CA HIS A 358 -11.40 -12.98 30.78
C HIS A 358 -12.79 -13.24 31.38
N ALA A 359 -13.86 -12.74 30.75
CA ALA A 359 -15.23 -12.97 31.18
C ALA A 359 -15.62 -14.45 31.10
N LEU A 360 -15.32 -15.13 29.99
CA LEU A 360 -15.59 -16.56 29.83
C LEU A 360 -14.86 -17.42 30.87
N ASN A 361 -13.58 -17.12 31.12
CA ASN A 361 -12.78 -17.87 32.08
C ASN A 361 -13.32 -17.77 33.50
N ASN A 362 -13.81 -16.59 33.88
CA ASN A 362 -14.26 -16.36 35.25
C ASN A 362 -15.73 -16.71 35.46
N LYS A 363 -16.59 -16.51 34.45
CA LYS A 363 -18.05 -16.63 34.60
C LYS A 363 -18.64 -17.92 34.03
N ALA A 364 -18.00 -18.55 33.05
CA ALA A 364 -18.58 -19.69 32.35
C ALA A 364 -17.53 -20.71 31.83
N PRO A 365 -16.71 -21.29 32.73
CA PRO A 365 -15.64 -22.21 32.33
C PRO A 365 -16.14 -23.47 31.61
N VAL A 366 -17.27 -24.03 32.04
CA VAL A 366 -17.89 -25.23 31.42
C VAL A 366 -18.38 -24.93 30.01
N VAL A 367 -18.92 -23.72 29.77
CA VAL A 367 -19.34 -23.29 28.43
C VAL A 367 -18.13 -23.18 27.51
N ARG A 368 -17.02 -22.62 28.01
CA ARG A 368 -15.77 -22.52 27.24
C ARG A 368 -15.25 -23.88 26.80
N GLU A 369 -15.26 -24.87 27.68
CA GLU A 369 -14.81 -26.23 27.36
C GLU A 369 -15.65 -26.84 26.24
N ARG A 370 -16.98 -26.80 26.36
CA ARG A 370 -17.90 -27.28 25.32
C ARG A 370 -17.72 -26.57 23.96
N LEU A 371 -17.49 -25.26 23.98
CA LEU A 371 -17.23 -24.49 22.75
C LEU A 371 -15.89 -24.90 22.11
N ARG A 372 -14.87 -25.18 22.92
CA ARG A 372 -13.55 -25.59 22.41
C ARG A 372 -13.55 -26.97 21.76
N ASP A 373 -14.51 -27.83 22.04
CA ASP A 373 -14.61 -29.14 21.40
C ASP A 373 -15.50 -29.14 20.16
N ASN A 374 -16.33 -28.11 20.00
CA ASN A 374 -17.26 -27.99 18.88
C ASN A 374 -16.54 -27.53 17.58
N SER A 375 -16.57 -28.37 16.54
CA SER A 375 -15.95 -28.08 15.24
C SER A 375 -16.63 -26.94 14.49
N VAL A 376 -17.95 -26.81 14.57
CA VAL A 376 -18.73 -25.73 13.94
C VAL A 376 -18.35 -24.38 14.56
N TYR A 377 -18.21 -24.34 15.89
CA TYR A 377 -17.75 -23.14 16.59
C TYR A 377 -16.34 -22.73 16.14
N LYS A 378 -15.40 -23.68 16.03
CA LYS A 378 -14.04 -23.40 15.52
C LYS A 378 -14.05 -22.81 14.11
N THR A 379 -14.80 -23.42 13.19
CA THR A 379 -14.90 -22.94 11.81
C THR A 379 -15.53 -21.56 11.75
N LEU A 380 -16.58 -21.29 12.53
CA LEU A 380 -17.18 -19.97 12.63
C LEU A 380 -16.20 -18.93 13.17
N CYS A 381 -15.43 -19.28 14.20
CA CYS A 381 -14.39 -18.42 14.76
C CYS A 381 -13.29 -18.08 13.75
N ILE A 382 -12.85 -19.05 12.94
CA ILE A 382 -11.91 -18.82 11.84
C ILE A 382 -12.53 -17.87 10.81
N PHE A 383 -13.77 -18.13 10.38
CA PHE A 383 -14.47 -17.30 9.41
C PHE A 383 -14.64 -15.84 9.89
N LEU A 384 -15.05 -15.64 11.14
CA LEU A 384 -15.20 -14.31 11.73
C LEU A 384 -13.85 -13.59 11.86
N THR A 385 -12.80 -14.30 12.27
CA THR A 385 -11.46 -13.72 12.39
C THR A 385 -10.89 -13.32 11.03
N PHE A 386 -11.03 -14.20 10.03
CA PHE A 386 -10.62 -13.92 8.66
C PHE A 386 -11.31 -12.66 8.13
N ASN A 387 -12.63 -12.57 8.28
CA ASN A 387 -13.39 -11.40 7.83
C ASN A 387 -13.02 -10.13 8.60
N PHE A 388 -12.88 -10.20 9.92
CA PHE A 388 -12.43 -9.06 10.73
C PHE A 388 -11.09 -8.52 10.22
N VAL A 389 -10.10 -9.38 10.01
CA VAL A 389 -8.79 -8.96 9.51
C VAL A 389 -8.88 -8.41 8.08
N ALA A 390 -9.56 -9.14 7.19
CA ALA A 390 -9.66 -8.77 5.78
C ALA A 390 -10.34 -7.39 5.63
N TRP A 391 -11.50 -7.19 6.25
CA TRP A 391 -12.22 -5.91 6.20
C TRP A 391 -11.46 -4.77 6.90
N GLY A 392 -10.64 -5.09 7.90
CA GLY A 392 -9.69 -4.14 8.49
C GLY A 392 -8.76 -3.50 7.45
N LEU A 393 -8.41 -4.20 6.36
CA LEU A 393 -7.57 -3.66 5.29
C LEU A 393 -8.20 -2.48 4.55
N LEU A 394 -9.51 -2.26 4.61
CA LEU A 394 -10.08 -1.02 4.06
C LEU A 394 -9.56 0.23 4.76
N LEU A 395 -9.14 0.12 6.02
CA LEU A 395 -8.54 1.23 6.77
C LEU A 395 -7.11 1.54 6.31
N THR A 396 -6.50 0.71 5.46
CA THR A 396 -5.22 1.05 4.82
C THR A 396 -5.40 1.92 3.58
N LEU A 397 -6.64 2.07 3.09
CA LEU A 397 -6.96 3.01 2.02
C LEU A 397 -6.94 4.45 2.55
N ASN A 398 -6.56 5.41 1.69
CA ASN A 398 -6.76 6.81 2.02
C ASN A 398 -8.28 7.12 2.11
N PHE A 399 -8.63 8.17 2.86
CA PHE A 399 -10.03 8.49 3.12
C PHE A 399 -10.84 8.81 1.85
N GLN A 400 -10.20 9.35 0.81
CA GLN A 400 -10.89 9.67 -0.44
C GLN A 400 -11.29 8.39 -1.19
N ASP A 401 -10.38 7.42 -1.27
CA ASP A 401 -10.62 6.14 -1.93
C ASP A 401 -11.58 5.27 -1.11
N ALA A 402 -11.43 5.23 0.22
CA ALA A 402 -12.40 4.58 1.10
C ALA A 402 -13.82 5.16 0.90
N ARG A 403 -13.95 6.49 0.81
CA ARG A 403 -15.25 7.14 0.57
C ARG A 403 -15.81 6.81 -0.81
N ARG A 404 -14.98 6.73 -1.86
CA ARG A 404 -15.40 6.37 -3.22
C ARG A 404 -15.93 4.94 -3.27
N VAL A 405 -15.18 4.01 -2.68
CA VAL A 405 -15.51 2.57 -2.65
C VAL A 405 -16.80 2.30 -1.87
N LEU A 406 -17.00 3.01 -0.75
CA LEU A 406 -18.19 2.86 0.09
C LEU A 406 -19.39 3.70 -0.37
N SER A 407 -19.20 4.59 -1.34
CA SER A 407 -20.32 5.33 -1.92
C SER A 407 -21.19 4.32 -2.67
N PRO A 408 -22.53 4.38 -2.51
CA PRO A 408 -23.40 3.55 -3.33
C PRO A 408 -23.07 3.83 -4.80
N PRO A 409 -23.01 2.80 -5.66
CA PRO A 409 -22.82 3.05 -7.07
C PRO A 409 -23.85 4.05 -7.55
N PRO A 410 -23.44 5.07 -8.35
CA PRO A 410 -24.40 5.97 -8.96
C PRO A 410 -25.44 5.05 -9.59
N GLY A 411 -26.69 5.14 -9.11
CA GLY A 411 -27.70 4.16 -9.44
C GLY A 411 -27.68 3.94 -10.94
N GLN A 412 -27.30 2.74 -11.38
CA GLN A 412 -27.36 2.36 -12.78
C GLN A 412 -28.84 2.25 -13.14
N TRP A 413 -29.50 3.40 -13.29
CA TRP A 413 -30.68 3.50 -14.11
C TRP A 413 -30.17 3.78 -15.52
N SER A 414 -29.72 2.73 -16.19
CA SER A 414 -29.58 2.75 -17.64
C SER A 414 -31.00 2.77 -18.22
N TYR A 415 -31.51 3.96 -18.52
CA TYR A 415 -32.63 4.07 -19.45
C TYR A 415 -32.09 3.70 -20.83
N HIS A 416 -32.31 2.46 -21.25
CA HIS A 416 -32.17 2.10 -22.66
C HIS A 416 -33.34 2.76 -23.40
N LEU A 417 -33.08 3.91 -24.04
CA LEU A 417 -33.96 4.41 -25.10
C LEU A 417 -33.87 3.43 -26.27
N LYS A 418 -34.82 2.50 -26.31
CA LYS A 418 -35.00 1.57 -27.43
C LYS A 418 -35.82 2.30 -28.49
N PHE A 419 -35.16 2.77 -29.54
CA PHE A 419 -35.86 3.17 -30.77
C PHE A 419 -36.32 1.89 -31.49
N GLY A 420 -37.61 1.56 -31.44
CA GLY A 420 -38.24 0.62 -32.38
C GLY A 420 -38.93 1.45 -33.46
N LYS A 421 -38.39 1.60 -34.67
CA LYS A 421 -38.26 0.67 -35.83
C LYS A 421 -39.60 0.42 -36.52
N GLU A 422 -39.68 0.74 -37.81
CA GLU A 422 -40.75 0.21 -38.67
C GLU A 422 -40.78 -1.33 -38.54
N ARG A 423 -41.89 -1.86 -37.98
CA ARG A 423 -42.39 -3.27 -37.95
C ARG A 423 -41.45 -4.31 -37.27
N GLU A 424 -41.82 -5.18 -36.34
CA GLU A 424 -43.09 -5.78 -35.84
C GLU A 424 -42.97 -6.04 -34.31
N GLU A 425 -44.14 -5.99 -33.63
CA GLU A 425 -44.60 -6.19 -32.23
C GLU A 425 -43.77 -6.93 -31.11
N PRO A 426 -44.22 -6.94 -29.83
CA PRO A 426 -44.99 -5.95 -29.04
C PRO A 426 -44.30 -5.62 -27.69
N TYR A 427 -44.45 -4.42 -27.10
CA TYR A 427 -44.50 -4.24 -25.63
C TYR A 427 -44.90 -2.78 -25.28
N GLN A 428 -45.94 -2.63 -24.46
CA GLN A 428 -46.47 -1.36 -23.98
C GLN A 428 -45.64 -0.78 -22.82
N SER A 429 -45.27 0.50 -22.90
CA SER A 429 -45.09 1.35 -21.72
C SER A 429 -45.17 2.83 -22.09
N GLN A 430 -46.15 3.53 -21.50
CA GLN A 430 -46.51 4.93 -21.73
C GLN A 430 -45.58 5.91 -20.98
N GLY A 431 -45.31 7.10 -21.52
CA GLY A 431 -44.73 8.17 -20.69
C GLY A 431 -44.43 9.53 -21.31
N LEU A 432 -43.97 9.65 -22.55
CA LEU A 432 -43.55 10.92 -23.17
C LEU A 432 -43.79 10.91 -24.69
N VAL A 433 -44.34 12.00 -25.23
CA VAL A 433 -44.54 12.19 -26.68
C VAL A 433 -43.55 13.25 -27.16
N VAL A 434 -42.69 12.89 -28.12
CA VAL A 434 -41.79 13.83 -28.81
C VAL A 434 -42.40 14.12 -30.18
N LYS A 435 -42.59 15.40 -30.51
CA LYS A 435 -42.91 15.85 -31.87
C LYS A 435 -41.70 16.60 -32.42
N GLU A 436 -41.27 16.19 -33.61
CA GLU A 436 -40.13 16.77 -34.32
C GLU A 436 -40.64 17.65 -35.46
N SER A 437 -40.10 18.86 -35.58
CA SER A 437 -40.14 19.64 -36.82
C SER A 437 -38.75 20.23 -37.07
N SER A 438 -38.47 20.56 -38.34
CA SER A 438 -37.12 20.84 -38.89
C SER A 438 -36.23 21.81 -38.12
N ASP A 439 -36.79 22.64 -37.23
CA ASP A 439 -36.05 23.72 -36.57
C ASP A 439 -36.29 23.85 -35.05
N SER A 440 -36.98 22.90 -34.38
CA SER A 440 -37.09 22.92 -32.91
C SER A 440 -37.46 21.58 -32.27
N PHE A 441 -36.99 21.36 -31.03
CA PHE A 441 -37.42 20.25 -30.15
C PHE A 441 -38.35 20.77 -29.06
N THR A 442 -39.56 20.20 -28.95
CA THR A 442 -40.50 20.52 -27.86
C THR A 442 -40.61 19.34 -26.89
N PHE A 443 -40.40 19.59 -25.58
CA PHE A 443 -40.53 18.57 -24.53
C PHE A 443 -41.69 18.93 -23.59
N GLU A 444 -42.69 18.06 -23.48
CA GLU A 444 -43.77 18.20 -22.50
C GLU A 444 -43.64 17.16 -21.37
N PRO A 445 -43.53 17.55 -20.09
CA PRO A 445 -43.41 16.60 -18.99
C PRO A 445 -44.79 16.10 -18.52
N LYS A 446 -44.98 14.78 -18.44
CA LYS A 446 -46.04 14.19 -17.60
C LYS A 446 -45.58 14.13 -16.14
N ALA A 447 -45.94 15.18 -15.39
CA ALA A 447 -45.86 15.31 -13.94
C ALA A 447 -44.47 15.42 -13.29
N LYS A 448 -44.47 16.11 -12.14
CA LYS A 448 -43.32 16.59 -11.33
C LYS A 448 -42.25 15.51 -11.10
N ALA A 449 -41.14 15.59 -11.83
CA ALA A 449 -39.90 14.86 -11.52
C ALA A 449 -38.72 15.85 -11.41
N ARG A 450 -38.03 15.84 -10.26
CA ARG A 450 -36.70 16.44 -10.11
C ARG A 450 -35.69 15.32 -10.37
N GLY A 451 -35.03 15.33 -11.53
CA GLY A 451 -34.00 14.36 -11.91
C GLY A 451 -32.90 15.02 -12.76
N ILE A 452 -31.67 14.53 -12.62
CA ILE A 452 -30.52 14.94 -13.44
C ILE A 452 -30.55 14.09 -14.70
N ALA A 453 -30.63 14.73 -15.87
CA ALA A 453 -30.51 14.09 -17.17
C ALA A 453 -29.06 14.12 -17.64
N TYR A 454 -28.54 12.98 -18.12
CA TYR A 454 -27.23 12.90 -18.77
C TYR A 454 -27.41 13.08 -20.28
N PHE A 455 -26.71 14.06 -20.86
CA PHE A 455 -26.65 14.29 -22.30
C PHE A 455 -25.34 13.72 -22.85
N HIS A 456 -25.42 12.82 -23.83
CA HIS A 456 -24.27 12.48 -24.66
C HIS A 456 -24.15 13.52 -25.78
N LEU A 457 -23.24 14.47 -25.63
CA LEU A 457 -22.95 15.47 -26.67
C LEU A 457 -21.94 14.87 -27.66
N GLY A 458 -22.40 14.55 -28.88
CA GLY A 458 -21.52 14.21 -30.01
C GLY A 458 -20.73 15.42 -30.52
N GLY A 459 -19.70 15.19 -31.34
CA GLY A 459 -18.68 16.19 -31.75
C GLY A 459 -19.23 17.52 -32.31
N ILE A 460 -20.34 17.50 -33.04
CA ILE A 460 -20.99 18.71 -33.61
C ILE A 460 -21.45 19.68 -32.51
N HIS A 461 -21.76 19.18 -31.31
CA HIS A 461 -22.26 19.98 -30.20
C HIS A 461 -21.15 20.67 -29.39
N LEU A 462 -19.92 20.15 -29.42
CA LEU A 462 -18.76 20.74 -28.76
C LEU A 462 -18.20 21.97 -29.52
N ASP A 463 -18.28 21.96 -30.85
CA ASP A 463 -17.82 23.10 -31.67
C ASP A 463 -18.73 24.33 -31.54
N ARG A 464 -20.05 24.13 -31.43
CA ARG A 464 -20.98 25.22 -31.11
C ARG A 464 -20.72 25.83 -29.73
N LEU A 465 -20.44 24.99 -28.74
CA LEU A 465 -20.07 25.43 -27.40
C LEU A 465 -18.76 26.24 -27.39
N LYS A 466 -17.73 25.80 -28.13
CA LYS A 466 -16.47 26.54 -28.26
C LYS A 466 -16.62 27.89 -28.97
N LYS A 467 -17.61 28.02 -29.86
CA LYS A 467 -17.93 29.27 -30.59
C LYS A 467 -18.90 30.20 -29.86
N GLY A 468 -19.41 29.84 -28.67
CA GLY A 468 -20.43 30.62 -27.95
C GLY A 468 -21.82 30.61 -28.60
N GLU A 469 -22.03 29.69 -29.55
CA GLU A 469 -23.28 29.50 -30.28
C GLU A 469 -24.21 28.62 -29.42
N GLY A 470 -24.94 29.26 -28.52
CA GLY A 470 -25.95 28.59 -27.70
C GLY A 470 -27.15 28.08 -28.51
N TRP A 471 -27.89 27.12 -27.95
CA TRP A 471 -29.10 26.61 -28.59
C TRP A 471 -30.29 27.53 -28.32
N PRO A 472 -30.96 28.06 -29.37
CA PRO A 472 -32.16 28.86 -29.19
C PRO A 472 -33.32 27.99 -28.74
N MET A 473 -34.08 28.46 -27.76
CA MET A 473 -35.29 27.83 -27.24
C MET A 473 -36.38 28.89 -27.10
N THR A 474 -37.61 28.56 -27.45
CA THR A 474 -38.76 29.46 -27.29
C THR A 474 -39.63 28.96 -26.14
N ILE A 475 -39.92 29.83 -25.17
CA ILE A 475 -40.78 29.50 -24.03
C ILE A 475 -42.10 30.27 -24.20
N ASP A 476 -43.19 29.52 -24.42
CA ASP A 476 -44.58 30.01 -24.54
C ASP A 476 -44.79 31.20 -25.51
N GLY A 477 -44.01 31.27 -26.59
CA GLY A 477 -44.15 32.29 -27.64
C GLY A 477 -43.92 33.75 -27.20
N LYS A 478 -43.55 34.00 -25.93
CA LYS A 478 -43.37 35.34 -25.36
C LYS A 478 -41.95 35.63 -24.87
N TYR A 479 -41.13 34.61 -24.62
CA TYR A 479 -39.76 34.75 -24.15
C TYR A 479 -38.80 33.93 -25.01
N GLN A 480 -37.63 34.50 -25.30
CA GLN A 480 -36.52 33.79 -25.94
C GLN A 480 -35.56 33.30 -24.86
N ALA A 481 -35.18 32.02 -24.90
CA ALA A 481 -34.17 31.45 -24.02
C ALA A 481 -32.99 30.95 -24.85
N LYS A 482 -31.77 31.18 -24.37
CA LYS A 482 -30.54 30.67 -24.96
C LYS A 482 -29.85 29.76 -23.95
N LEU A 483 -29.53 28.54 -24.37
CA LEU A 483 -28.72 27.63 -23.58
C LEU A 483 -27.25 27.83 -23.97
N GLU A 484 -26.41 28.26 -23.03
CA GLU A 484 -24.99 28.57 -23.25
C GLU A 484 -24.12 27.66 -22.38
N GLY A 485 -22.96 27.25 -22.90
CA GLY A 485 -21.93 26.59 -22.11
C GLY A 485 -20.67 27.42 -22.01
N GLU A 486 -20.23 27.66 -20.79
CA GLU A 486 -19.02 28.39 -20.43
C GLU A 486 -17.94 27.38 -20.03
N ILE A 487 -16.81 27.35 -20.73
CA ILE A 487 -15.69 26.46 -20.38
C ILE A 487 -14.95 27.08 -19.20
N LEU A 488 -14.92 26.40 -18.05
CA LEU A 488 -14.28 26.89 -16.83
C LEU A 488 -12.84 26.39 -16.69
N SER A 489 -12.57 25.16 -17.12
CA SER A 489 -11.25 24.53 -17.12
C SER A 489 -11.22 23.32 -18.07
N VAL A 490 -10.04 22.74 -18.30
CA VAL A 490 -9.88 21.53 -19.13
C VAL A 490 -10.70 20.39 -18.52
N GLY A 491 -11.76 19.98 -19.22
CA GLY A 491 -12.65 18.89 -18.81
C GLY A 491 -13.88 19.33 -18.00
N GLU A 492 -14.17 20.63 -17.87
CA GLU A 492 -15.35 21.13 -17.15
C GLU A 492 -16.04 22.30 -17.87
N VAL A 493 -17.31 22.09 -18.24
CA VAL A 493 -18.18 23.08 -18.90
C VAL A 493 -19.37 23.38 -18.01
N LYS A 494 -19.63 24.65 -17.73
CA LYS A 494 -20.79 25.12 -16.99
C LYS A 494 -21.93 25.44 -17.95
N ILE A 495 -23.08 24.82 -17.76
CA ILE A 495 -24.26 25.05 -18.61
C ILE A 495 -25.19 26.05 -17.93
N GLN A 496 -25.60 27.07 -18.68
CA GLN A 496 -26.41 28.17 -18.20
C GLN A 496 -27.57 28.42 -19.17
N VAL A 497 -28.70 28.85 -18.61
CA VAL A 497 -29.84 29.33 -19.37
C VAL A 497 -29.92 30.84 -19.20
N LEU A 498 -29.98 31.53 -20.32
CA LEU A 498 -30.19 32.96 -20.44
C LEU A 498 -31.62 33.18 -20.94
N ILE A 499 -32.42 33.97 -20.23
CA ILE A 499 -33.80 34.31 -20.62
C ILE A 499 -33.85 35.77 -21.02
N TYR A 500 -34.35 36.03 -22.21
CA TYR A 500 -34.46 37.34 -22.82
C TYR A 500 -35.92 37.81 -22.91
N GLY A 501 -36.12 39.11 -22.73
CA GLY A 501 -37.39 39.79 -22.97
C GLY A 501 -37.63 40.05 -24.45
N LYS A 502 -38.82 40.58 -24.79
CA LYS A 502 -39.25 40.83 -26.18
C LYS A 502 -38.33 41.75 -26.99
N GLU A 503 -37.55 42.60 -26.32
CA GLU A 503 -36.61 43.54 -26.96
C GLU A 503 -35.15 43.02 -26.95
N GLY A 504 -34.92 41.74 -26.63
CA GLY A 504 -33.58 41.15 -26.57
C GLY A 504 -32.79 41.48 -25.30
N THR A 505 -33.42 42.11 -24.30
CA THR A 505 -32.81 42.41 -23.00
C THR A 505 -32.72 41.15 -22.13
N LEU A 506 -31.55 40.87 -21.55
CA LEU A 506 -31.34 39.72 -20.67
C LEU A 506 -32.07 39.92 -19.34
N LEU A 507 -33.14 39.15 -19.11
CA LEU A 507 -33.96 39.24 -17.91
C LEU A 507 -33.45 38.35 -16.78
N LYS A 508 -32.89 37.17 -17.11
CA LYS A 508 -32.47 36.21 -16.08
C LYS A 508 -31.39 35.25 -16.58
N LYS A 509 -30.36 35.03 -15.77
CA LYS A 509 -29.31 34.03 -15.99
C LYS A 509 -29.36 32.99 -14.87
N LYS A 510 -29.45 31.70 -15.23
CA LYS A 510 -29.50 30.60 -14.24
C LYS A 510 -28.56 29.47 -14.65
N THR A 511 -27.67 29.09 -13.74
CA THR A 511 -26.81 27.91 -13.92
C THR A 511 -27.66 26.65 -13.76
N MET A 512 -27.61 25.77 -14.76
CA MET A 512 -28.36 24.51 -14.79
C MET A 512 -27.53 23.34 -14.28
N GLY A 513 -26.20 23.39 -14.44
CA GLY A 513 -25.30 22.35 -13.97
C GLY A 513 -23.90 22.45 -14.60
N TYR A 514 -23.08 21.45 -14.29
CA TYR A 514 -21.72 21.31 -14.80
C TYR A 514 -21.60 19.98 -15.53
N ILE A 515 -20.98 19.99 -16.71
CA ILE A 515 -20.66 18.81 -17.50
C ILE A 515 -19.16 18.58 -17.42
N ARG A 516 -18.76 17.39 -16.98
CA ARG A 516 -17.35 16.95 -17.04
C ARG A 516 -17.18 15.94 -18.16
N TYR A 517 -16.19 16.17 -19.03
CA TYR A 517 -15.85 15.29 -20.13
C TYR A 517 -14.41 14.80 -19.99
N TYR A 518 -14.20 13.51 -20.25
CA TYR A 518 -12.93 12.80 -20.01
C TYR A 518 -12.16 12.42 -21.28
N SER A 519 -12.63 12.83 -22.46
CA SER A 519 -11.93 12.65 -23.74
C SER A 519 -11.63 13.99 -24.38
N LEU A 520 -10.35 14.32 -24.55
CA LEU A 520 -9.93 15.29 -25.55
C LEU A 520 -10.06 14.64 -26.93
N PRO A 521 -10.71 15.26 -27.93
CA PRO A 521 -10.28 15.04 -29.29
C PRO A 521 -8.86 15.62 -29.40
N MET A 522 -7.85 14.78 -29.62
CA MET A 522 -6.58 15.28 -30.14
C MET A 522 -6.82 15.67 -31.59
N LEU A 523 -6.94 16.98 -31.83
CA LEU A 523 -6.85 17.55 -33.17
C LEU A 523 -5.38 17.56 -33.55
N PHE A 524 -5.02 16.77 -34.55
CA PHE A 524 -3.74 16.90 -35.24
C PHE A 524 -3.96 17.79 -36.45
N ASP A 525 -3.37 18.98 -36.44
CA ASP A 525 -3.28 19.81 -37.64
C ASP A 525 -2.19 19.23 -38.54
N PHE A 526 -2.57 18.80 -39.73
CA PHE A 526 -1.63 18.47 -40.79
C PHE A 526 -1.57 19.66 -41.75
N GLU A 527 -0.42 20.32 -41.85
CA GLU A 527 -0.17 21.28 -42.92
C GLU A 527 0.02 20.51 -44.24
N GLY A 528 -1.04 20.45 -45.04
CA GLY A 528 -0.96 20.12 -46.46
C GLY A 528 -0.74 21.39 -47.28
N GLU A 529 -0.19 21.24 -48.48
CA GLU A 529 0.07 22.35 -49.41
C GLU A 529 -1.18 23.22 -49.68
N PRO A 530 -0.99 24.50 -50.06
CA PRO A 530 -2.08 25.47 -50.19
C PRO A 530 -3.12 25.00 -51.20
N GLY A 531 -4.31 24.64 -50.73
CA GLY A 531 -5.42 24.13 -51.55
C GLY A 531 -5.89 22.71 -51.23
N ALA A 532 -5.19 21.98 -50.35
CA ALA A 532 -5.67 20.67 -49.89
C ALA A 532 -6.82 20.80 -48.87
N GLU A 533 -7.87 20.00 -49.03
CA GLU A 533 -8.97 19.88 -48.07
C GLU A 533 -8.44 19.46 -46.68
N ARG A 534 -8.92 20.13 -45.63
CA ARG A 534 -8.61 19.78 -44.24
C ARG A 534 -9.35 18.49 -43.88
N PHE A 535 -8.62 17.44 -43.54
CA PHE A 535 -9.21 16.22 -42.99
C PHE A 535 -9.04 16.16 -41.48
N ASN A 536 -10.16 16.06 -40.77
CA ASN A 536 -10.18 15.80 -39.34
C ASN A 536 -10.29 14.29 -39.11
N ILE A 537 -9.25 13.66 -38.55
CA ILE A 537 -9.33 12.26 -38.12
C ILE A 537 -9.69 12.23 -36.63
N LEU A 538 -10.87 11.70 -36.33
CA LEU A 538 -11.35 11.55 -34.96
C LEU A 538 -11.04 10.14 -34.46
N LEU A 539 -10.09 9.99 -33.54
CA LEU A 539 -9.83 8.71 -32.87
C LEU A 539 -10.52 8.71 -31.51
N SER A 540 -11.59 7.93 -31.37
CA SER A 540 -12.16 7.57 -30.07
C SER A 540 -11.62 6.20 -29.65
N SER A 541 -10.93 6.13 -28.51
CA SER A 541 -10.61 4.86 -27.88
C SER A 541 -11.41 4.74 -26.58
N PRO A 542 -12.26 3.70 -26.43
CA PRO A 542 -12.78 3.33 -25.13
C PRO A 542 -11.72 2.45 -24.44
N LEU A 543 -11.04 3.01 -23.44
CA LEU A 543 -10.29 2.28 -22.40
C LEU A 543 -9.42 1.10 -22.89
N SER A 544 -8.15 1.36 -23.21
CA SER A 544 -7.08 0.39 -22.96
C SER A 544 -5.71 1.06 -22.96
N ASN A 545 -4.84 0.63 -22.04
CA ASN A 545 -3.43 1.01 -21.94
C ASN A 545 -2.62 0.47 -23.15
N GLY A 546 -2.89 0.97 -24.36
CA GLY A 546 -2.16 0.62 -25.58
C GLY A 546 -1.25 1.75 -26.02
N VAL A 547 0.05 1.48 -26.15
CA VAL A 547 0.93 2.33 -26.97
C VAL A 547 0.54 2.10 -28.42
N ILE A 548 -0.05 3.12 -29.06
CA ILE A 548 -0.38 3.09 -30.49
C ILE A 548 0.94 3.16 -31.27
N LYS A 549 1.40 2.04 -31.82
CA LYS A 549 2.49 2.04 -32.83
C LYS A 549 1.87 2.13 -34.22
N TRP A 550 2.12 3.25 -34.89
CA TRP A 550 1.73 3.43 -36.29
C TRP A 550 2.61 2.56 -37.22
N PRO A 551 2.05 1.97 -38.29
CA PRO A 551 2.88 1.33 -39.32
C PRO A 551 3.79 2.40 -39.95
N GLN A 552 5.07 2.11 -40.12
CA GLN A 552 6.05 3.09 -40.65
C GLN A 552 5.74 3.61 -42.07
N ASN A 553 4.72 3.07 -42.76
CA ASN A 553 4.35 3.43 -44.11
C ASN A 553 2.82 3.52 -44.32
N PHE A 554 2.09 4.13 -43.38
CA PHE A 554 0.67 4.43 -43.60
C PHE A 554 0.52 5.53 -44.67
N LYS A 555 -0.11 5.21 -45.82
CA LYS A 555 -0.42 6.17 -46.90
C LYS A 555 -1.92 6.40 -46.94
N LEU A 556 -2.34 7.66 -46.88
CA LEU A 556 -3.71 8.08 -47.13
C LEU A 556 -3.74 8.82 -48.47
N ASN A 557 -4.48 8.33 -49.46
CA ASN A 557 -4.63 8.94 -50.79
C ASN A 557 -3.35 9.49 -51.43
N GLY A 558 -2.26 8.71 -51.39
CA GLY A 558 -1.01 9.05 -52.08
C GLY A 558 -0.08 10.03 -51.33
N LEU A 559 -0.47 10.56 -50.18
CA LEU A 559 0.38 11.44 -49.37
C LEU A 559 1.24 10.65 -48.37
N GLN A 560 2.52 11.02 -48.27
CA GLN A 560 3.52 10.37 -47.43
C GLN A 560 3.83 11.25 -46.20
N ILE A 561 3.48 10.78 -45.01
CA ILE A 561 3.64 11.53 -43.75
C ILE A 561 5.11 11.46 -43.31
N LYS A 562 5.82 12.61 -43.27
CA LYS A 562 7.26 12.67 -42.98
C LYS A 562 7.63 12.97 -41.52
N GLN A 563 6.75 13.56 -40.70
CA GLN A 563 7.01 13.75 -39.27
C GLN A 563 5.70 14.06 -38.49
N ILE A 564 5.62 13.60 -37.24
CA ILE A 564 4.56 13.93 -36.28
C ILE A 564 5.26 14.69 -35.14
N ARG A 565 4.80 15.90 -34.79
CA ARG A 565 5.30 16.68 -33.64
C ARG A 565 4.41 16.50 -32.42
#